data_AF-A0A7W8WJX8-F1
#
_entry.id   AF-A0A7W8WJX8-F1
#
_cell.length_a   1.000
_cell.length_b   1.000
_cell.length_c   1.000
_cell.angle_alpha   90.00
_cell.angle_beta   90.00
_cell.angle_gamma   90.00
#
_symmetry.space_group_name_H-M   'P 1'
#
loop_
_entity.id
_entity.type
_entity.pdbx_description
1 polymer ?
#
loop_
_entity_poly.entity_id
_entity_poly.type
_entity_poly.pdbx_seq_one_letter_code
_entity_poly.pdbx_strand_id
1 'polypeptide(L)'
;MAEPFDISRRKALKLLAGAPMLPLGGIATASMLTACGGDLANPSANSTTPTTPATPVANFTSASFTSMPAPSLANPSLMATTTVGSGLTVSYSDGSQKAYKLAYEPFFMTGDLVPDGNGGTVPAGGYFDINNQPIDDDSVPAQRRQFFSDSPDGTSLLKIDGAKVAGVKGNTVFAVVQFEYTTRSQSGSDMYGRLPSPIAVLTLDQDPATGKLTLVKYHNVDTSPANGLWITCGASLSPWNTHLSSEEYEPDAFTASSS
;
A
#
# COMPACT_ATOMS: atom_id res chain seq x y z
N MET A 1 17.04 -0.58 21.06
CA MET A 1 16.29 -1.41 22.03
C MET A 1 15.03 -1.86 21.32
N ALA A 2 15.00 -3.09 20.81
CA ALA A 2 13.83 -3.60 20.08
C ALA A 2 12.74 -3.99 21.09
N GLU A 3 11.52 -3.47 20.92
CA GLU A 3 10.35 -3.92 21.68
C GLU A 3 10.11 -5.42 21.40
N PRO A 4 9.79 -6.23 22.43
CA PRO A 4 9.49 -7.64 22.24
C PRO A 4 8.23 -7.86 21.38
N PHE A 5 8.23 -8.96 20.63
CA PHE A 5 7.14 -9.38 19.76
C PHE A 5 5.84 -9.64 20.54
N ASP A 6 4.80 -8.86 20.26
CA ASP A 6 3.46 -9.05 20.84
C ASP A 6 2.53 -9.72 19.83
N ILE A 7 2.30 -11.02 20.02
CA ILE A 7 1.36 -11.85 19.25
C ILE A 7 -0.05 -11.23 19.22
N SER A 8 -0.43 -10.46 20.25
CA SER A 8 -1.72 -9.80 20.31
C SER A 8 -1.88 -8.66 19.30
N ARG A 9 -0.81 -7.90 19.02
CA ARG A 9 -0.84 -6.83 18.00
C ARG A 9 -1.19 -7.38 16.62
N ARG A 10 -0.60 -8.52 16.23
CA ARG A 10 -0.89 -9.20 14.95
C ARG A 10 -2.35 -9.70 14.90
N LYS A 11 -2.89 -10.20 16.01
CA LYS A 11 -4.30 -10.62 16.09
C LYS A 11 -5.27 -9.43 15.96
N ALA A 12 -4.96 -8.30 16.61
CA ALA A 12 -5.74 -7.07 16.48
C ALA A 12 -5.79 -6.57 15.02
N LEU A 13 -4.64 -6.52 14.33
CA LEU A 13 -4.56 -6.09 12.93
C LEU A 13 -5.32 -7.03 11.98
N LYS A 14 -5.29 -8.35 12.21
CA LYS A 14 -6.08 -9.31 11.41
C LYS A 14 -7.59 -9.10 11.55
N LEU A 15 -8.06 -8.74 12.75
CA LEU A 15 -9.48 -8.46 12.97
C LEU A 15 -9.90 -7.13 12.32
N LEU A 16 -9.06 -6.09 12.42
CA LEU A 16 -9.29 -4.78 11.80
C LEU A 16 -9.28 -4.85 10.26
N ALA A 17 -8.37 -5.62 9.66
CA ALA A 17 -8.31 -5.80 8.21
C ALA A 17 -9.46 -6.65 7.64
N GLY A 18 -10.13 -7.46 8.48
CA GLY A 18 -11.31 -8.23 8.11
C GLY A 18 -12.64 -7.50 8.32
N ALA A 19 -12.62 -6.34 8.97
CA ALA A 19 -13.81 -5.50 9.11
C ALA A 19 -13.93 -4.59 7.88
N PRO A 20 -15.06 -4.54 7.17
CA PRO A 20 -15.27 -3.61 6.07
C PRO A 20 -15.19 -2.18 6.61
N MET A 21 -14.07 -1.51 6.39
CA MET A 21 -13.88 -0.10 6.73
C MET A 21 -14.53 0.75 5.62
N LEU A 22 -15.86 0.78 5.61
CA LEU A 22 -16.62 1.72 4.80
C LEU A 22 -16.54 3.10 5.48
N PRO A 23 -16.18 4.17 4.76
CA PRO A 23 -16.31 5.52 5.29
C PRO A 23 -17.79 5.92 5.28
N LEU A 24 -18.23 6.50 6.40
CA LEU A 24 -19.46 7.30 6.60
C LEU A 24 -20.76 6.56 6.94
N GLY A 25 -21.37 7.00 8.05
CA GLY A 25 -22.79 6.82 8.37
C GLY A 25 -23.07 5.63 9.28
N GLY A 26 -23.28 5.90 10.57
CA GLY A 26 -23.42 4.87 11.60
C GLY A 26 -24.57 3.90 11.34
N ILE A 27 -24.26 2.60 11.40
CA ILE A 27 -25.12 1.51 11.87
C ILE A 27 -24.19 0.51 12.57
N ALA A 28 -24.52 0.16 13.80
CA ALA A 28 -23.86 -0.91 14.54
C ALA A 28 -24.07 -2.25 13.82
N THR A 29 -23.00 -2.90 13.38
CA THR A 29 -23.03 -4.31 12.97
C THR A 29 -22.22 -5.14 13.94
N ALA A 30 -22.92 -5.73 14.90
CA ALA A 30 -22.45 -6.86 15.67
C ALA A 30 -22.42 -8.12 14.78
N SER A 31 -21.55 -9.07 15.14
CA SER A 31 -21.35 -10.43 14.58
C SER A 31 -20.72 -10.49 13.17
N MET A 32 -19.58 -11.16 12.95
CA MET A 32 -19.35 -12.57 13.25
C MET A 32 -17.92 -12.86 13.79
N LEU A 33 -17.83 -13.35 15.02
CA LEU A 33 -16.67 -14.11 15.48
C LEU A 33 -16.80 -15.54 14.94
N THR A 34 -16.13 -15.84 13.82
CA THR A 34 -15.76 -17.21 13.51
C THR A 34 -14.34 -17.45 14.01
N ALA A 35 -14.23 -18.32 15.00
CA ALA A 35 -13.00 -18.75 15.62
C ALA A 35 -12.03 -19.35 14.58
N CYS A 36 -10.85 -18.75 14.45
CA CYS A 36 -9.66 -19.43 13.91
C CYS A 36 -8.67 -19.65 15.06
N GLY A 37 -9.04 -20.54 15.97
CA GLY A 37 -8.10 -21.19 16.89
C GLY A 37 -7.75 -22.56 16.31
N GLY A 38 -6.53 -22.70 15.77
CA GLY A 38 -6.10 -23.96 15.18
C GLY A 38 -4.67 -23.90 14.66
N ASP A 39 -3.69 -23.83 15.55
CA ASP A 39 -2.35 -24.36 15.25
C ASP A 39 -2.27 -25.73 15.91
N LEU A 40 -2.53 -26.78 15.13
CA LEU A 40 -2.24 -28.17 15.50
C LEU A 40 -0.72 -28.36 15.44
N ALA A 41 -0.03 -28.04 16.53
CA ALA A 41 1.30 -28.58 16.76
C ALA A 41 1.16 -30.07 17.13
N ASN A 42 1.52 -30.93 16.19
CA ASN A 42 1.72 -32.36 16.39
C ASN A 42 2.80 -32.56 17.48
N PRO A 43 2.50 -33.19 18.63
CA PRO A 43 3.53 -33.44 19.64
C PRO A 43 4.37 -34.64 19.19
N SER A 44 5.53 -34.38 18.59
CA SER A 44 6.62 -35.35 18.55
C SER A 44 7.14 -35.54 19.97
N ALA A 45 6.83 -36.68 20.57
CA ALA A 45 7.30 -37.08 21.89
C ALA A 45 8.80 -37.40 21.88
N ASN A 46 9.65 -36.38 22.00
CA ASN A 46 10.95 -36.46 22.68
C ASN A 46 11.66 -35.09 22.67
N SER A 47 11.48 -34.30 23.73
CA SER A 47 12.38 -33.20 24.06
C SER A 47 12.25 -32.88 25.55
N THR A 48 13.21 -33.34 26.35
CA THR A 48 13.29 -33.10 27.81
C THR A 48 13.97 -31.78 28.15
N THR A 49 13.57 -30.68 27.51
CA THR A 49 13.99 -29.33 27.91
C THR A 49 12.98 -28.76 28.92
N PRO A 50 13.43 -28.21 30.06
CA PRO A 50 12.52 -27.55 31.00
C PRO A 50 11.91 -26.31 30.32
N THR A 51 10.67 -26.40 29.90
CA THR A 51 9.91 -25.25 29.40
C THR A 51 9.44 -24.43 30.59
N THR A 52 9.97 -23.22 30.73
CA THR A 52 9.43 -22.16 31.58
C THR A 52 7.91 -22.04 31.33
N PRO A 53 7.06 -21.96 32.36
CA PRO A 53 5.62 -21.77 32.15
C PRO A 53 5.40 -20.53 31.28
N ALA A 54 4.83 -20.70 30.09
CA ALA A 54 4.47 -19.59 29.24
C ALA A 54 3.40 -18.77 29.97
N THR A 55 3.74 -17.54 30.35
CA THR A 55 2.77 -16.59 30.90
C THR A 55 1.60 -16.48 29.92
N PRO A 56 0.34 -16.63 30.37
CA PRO A 56 -0.81 -16.51 29.49
C PRO A 56 -0.77 -15.17 28.77
N VAL A 57 -0.70 -15.19 27.44
CA VAL A 57 -0.75 -13.96 26.64
C VAL A 57 -2.16 -13.41 26.72
N ALA A 58 -2.31 -12.18 27.23
CA ALA A 58 -3.61 -11.53 27.32
C ALA A 58 -4.25 -11.41 25.92
N ASN A 59 -5.52 -11.77 25.81
CA ASN A 59 -6.23 -11.79 24.53
C ASN A 59 -6.74 -10.40 24.19
N PHE A 60 -6.67 -10.02 22.91
CA PHE A 60 -7.35 -8.84 22.39
C PHE A 60 -8.85 -8.86 22.73
N THR A 61 -9.39 -7.72 23.18
CA THR A 61 -10.83 -7.55 23.44
C THR A 61 -11.45 -6.49 22.54
N SER A 62 -10.83 -5.30 22.43
CA SER A 62 -11.35 -4.20 21.62
C SER A 62 -10.24 -3.26 21.14
N ALA A 63 -10.56 -2.47 20.12
CA ALA A 63 -9.74 -1.38 19.63
C ALA A 63 -10.59 -0.11 19.54
N SER A 64 -10.05 1.03 19.97
CA SER A 64 -10.69 2.33 19.86
C SER A 64 -9.77 3.33 19.17
N PHE A 65 -10.30 4.06 18.20
CA PHE A 65 -9.59 5.16 17.56
C PHE A 65 -9.75 6.43 18.38
N THR A 66 -8.63 7.11 18.61
CA THR A 66 -8.62 8.48 19.11
C THR A 66 -8.51 9.40 17.91
N SER A 67 -9.51 10.26 17.72
CA SER A 67 -9.54 11.22 16.62
C SER A 67 -8.53 12.34 16.82
N MET A 68 -8.29 13.10 15.75
CA MET A 68 -7.58 14.38 15.77
C MET A 68 -8.51 15.47 15.22
N PRO A 69 -8.35 16.75 15.64
CA PRO A 69 -9.07 17.85 15.02
C PRO A 69 -8.62 18.04 13.57
N ALA A 70 -9.54 18.51 12.72
CA ALA A 70 -9.18 18.95 11.37
C ALA A 70 -8.19 20.13 11.42
N PRO A 71 -7.19 20.18 10.52
CA PRO A 71 -6.36 21.37 10.34
C PRO A 71 -7.20 22.62 10.12
N SER A 72 -6.74 23.77 10.60
CA SER A 72 -7.44 25.05 10.48
C SER A 72 -6.49 26.18 10.14
N LEU A 73 -7.05 27.35 9.79
CA LEU A 73 -6.28 28.56 9.49
C LEU A 73 -5.47 29.10 10.68
N ALA A 74 -5.68 28.57 11.89
CA ALA A 74 -4.81 28.87 13.03
C ALA A 74 -3.40 28.25 12.88
N ASN A 75 -3.28 27.17 12.09
CA ASN A 75 -2.00 26.58 11.70
C ASN A 75 -2.06 26.09 10.24
N PRO A 76 -1.98 27.00 9.25
CA PRO A 76 -2.19 26.68 7.85
C PRO A 76 -1.15 25.71 7.28
N SER A 77 0.03 25.59 7.91
CA SER A 77 1.06 24.62 7.49
C SER A 77 0.56 23.16 7.54
N LEU A 78 -0.34 22.84 8.46
CA LEU A 78 -0.94 21.52 8.59
C LEU A 78 -1.97 21.21 7.49
N MET A 79 -2.48 22.23 6.78
CA MET A 79 -3.37 22.04 5.63
C MET A 79 -2.61 21.65 4.36
N ALA A 80 -1.31 21.92 4.30
CA ALA A 80 -0.47 21.67 3.13
C ALA A 80 0.34 20.37 3.23
N THR A 81 0.18 19.60 4.31
CA THR A 81 0.97 18.40 4.58
C THR A 81 0.11 17.28 5.14
N THR A 82 0.49 16.03 4.89
CA THR A 82 -0.15 14.86 5.50
C THR A 82 0.10 14.88 7.01
N THR A 83 -0.92 15.24 7.78
CA THR A 83 -0.84 15.35 9.24
C THR A 83 -1.55 14.16 9.90
N VAL A 84 -0.86 13.49 10.82
CA VAL A 84 -1.44 12.39 11.62
C VAL A 84 -1.24 12.68 13.10
N GLY A 85 -2.34 13.00 13.79
CA GLY A 85 -2.40 13.16 15.24
C GLY A 85 -3.33 12.15 15.93
N SER A 86 -3.96 11.26 15.15
CA SER A 86 -4.86 10.22 15.64
C SER A 86 -4.08 9.07 16.28
N GLY A 87 -4.78 8.28 17.09
CA GLY A 87 -4.22 7.14 17.81
C GLY A 87 -5.13 5.92 17.77
N LEU A 88 -4.57 4.77 18.15
CA LEU A 88 -5.28 3.52 18.34
C LEU A 88 -4.99 2.98 19.73
N THR A 89 -6.02 2.75 20.52
CA THR A 89 -5.88 2.08 21.82
C THR A 89 -6.43 0.67 21.72
N VAL A 90 -5.62 -0.33 22.04
CA VAL A 90 -5.99 -1.73 22.09
C VAL A 90 -6.18 -2.16 23.53
N SER A 91 -7.30 -2.78 23.84
CA SER A 91 -7.62 -3.34 25.16
C SER A 91 -7.51 -4.86 25.15
N TYR A 92 -7.15 -5.42 26.30
CA TYR A 92 -6.86 -6.84 26.47
C TYR A 92 -7.68 -7.47 27.60
N SER A 93 -7.76 -8.80 27.62
CA SER A 93 -8.62 -9.58 28.54
C SER A 93 -8.16 -9.54 30.00
N ASP A 94 -6.90 -9.18 30.25
CA ASP A 94 -6.35 -8.96 31.60
C ASP A 94 -6.56 -7.53 32.11
N GLY A 95 -7.28 -6.69 31.35
CA GLY A 95 -7.53 -5.30 31.66
C GLY A 95 -6.40 -4.34 31.23
N SER A 96 -5.29 -4.85 30.70
CA SER A 96 -4.22 -4.00 30.17
C SER A 96 -4.66 -3.28 28.88
N GLN A 97 -4.01 -2.15 28.60
CA GLN A 97 -4.21 -1.38 27.38
C GLN A 97 -2.88 -0.98 26.77
N LYS A 98 -2.82 -0.96 25.43
CA LYS A 98 -1.68 -0.47 24.67
C LYS A 98 -2.13 0.62 23.71
N ALA A 99 -1.56 1.81 23.85
CA ALA A 99 -1.79 2.94 22.96
C ALA A 99 -0.72 2.95 21.85
N TYR A 100 -1.18 3.18 20.62
CA TYR A 100 -0.36 3.32 19.43
C TYR A 100 -0.60 4.70 18.82
N LYS A 101 0.47 5.45 18.56
CA LYS A 101 0.39 6.62 17.69
C LYS A 101 0.26 6.15 16.25
N LEU A 102 -0.71 6.68 15.53
CA LEU A 102 -0.78 6.47 14.09
C LEU A 102 0.22 7.38 13.40
N ALA A 103 0.70 6.96 12.24
CA ALA A 103 1.65 7.70 11.42
C ALA A 103 1.37 7.44 9.95
N TYR A 104 1.78 8.39 9.11
CA TYR A 104 1.82 8.23 7.67
C TYR A 104 3.26 7.94 7.27
N GLU A 105 3.48 6.80 6.62
CA GLU A 105 4.79 6.31 6.19
C GLU A 105 4.67 5.88 4.73
N PRO A 106 5.11 6.71 3.77
CA PRO A 106 5.06 6.36 2.36
C PRO A 106 6.13 5.32 2.01
N PHE A 107 5.87 4.48 1.00
CA PHE A 107 6.92 3.69 0.37
C PHE A 107 7.83 4.56 -0.51
N PHE A 108 7.24 5.57 -1.15
CA PHE A 108 7.86 6.57 -2.01
C PHE A 108 6.85 7.71 -2.23
N MET A 109 7.33 8.85 -2.72
CA MET A 109 6.54 9.83 -3.46
C MET A 109 6.69 9.57 -4.96
N THR A 110 5.69 9.90 -5.76
CA THR A 110 5.85 9.79 -7.22
C THR A 110 6.97 10.74 -7.70
N GLY A 111 7.73 10.29 -8.68
CA GLY A 111 8.97 10.94 -9.12
C GLY A 111 10.21 10.58 -8.31
N ASP A 112 10.10 9.99 -7.11
CA ASP A 112 11.27 9.47 -6.40
C ASP A 112 11.93 8.36 -7.22
N LEU A 113 13.27 8.35 -7.24
CA LEU A 113 14.04 7.25 -7.79
C LEU A 113 14.03 6.08 -6.80
N VAL A 114 13.35 5.00 -7.16
CA VAL A 114 13.18 3.79 -6.34
C VAL A 114 13.94 2.61 -6.92
N PRO A 115 14.36 1.62 -6.10
CA PRO A 115 15.14 0.48 -6.59
C PRO A 115 14.42 -0.34 -7.66
N ASP A 116 15.08 -0.63 -8.79
CA ASP A 116 14.55 -1.46 -9.87
C ASP A 116 14.74 -2.98 -9.62
N GLY A 117 15.45 -3.34 -8.56
CA GLY A 117 15.81 -4.71 -8.18
C GLY A 117 16.94 -5.34 -9.01
N ASN A 118 17.54 -4.60 -9.94
CA ASN A 118 18.67 -5.00 -10.79
C ASN A 118 19.94 -4.20 -10.47
N GLY A 119 19.95 -3.45 -9.36
CA GLY A 119 21.06 -2.59 -8.93
C GLY A 119 20.97 -1.15 -9.44
N GLY A 120 19.91 -0.81 -10.17
CA GLY A 120 19.59 0.54 -10.62
C GLY A 120 18.38 1.14 -9.90
N THR A 121 17.88 2.24 -10.45
CA THR A 121 16.68 2.92 -9.97
C THR A 121 15.78 3.33 -11.14
N VAL A 122 14.51 3.55 -10.84
CA VAL A 122 13.48 3.99 -11.78
C VAL A 122 12.57 5.02 -11.08
N PRO A 123 12.07 6.06 -11.76
CA PRO A 123 11.12 6.99 -11.14
C PRO A 123 9.78 6.32 -10.86
N ALA A 124 9.29 6.43 -9.63
CA ALA A 124 7.99 5.91 -9.25
C ALA A 124 6.86 6.66 -9.99
N GLY A 125 5.98 5.90 -10.64
CA GLY A 125 4.89 6.44 -11.46
C GLY A 125 5.35 6.95 -12.82
N GLY A 126 6.56 6.59 -13.27
CA GLY A 126 7.11 7.00 -14.56
C GLY A 126 6.28 6.55 -15.75
N TYR A 127 6.16 7.39 -16.77
CA TYR A 127 5.41 7.11 -18.00
C TYR A 127 6.26 6.40 -19.05
N PHE A 128 5.66 5.42 -19.73
CA PHE A 128 6.28 4.65 -20.80
C PHE A 128 5.40 4.67 -22.05
N ASP A 129 6.02 4.69 -23.23
CA ASP A 129 5.34 4.69 -24.52
C ASP A 129 4.86 3.27 -24.91
N ILE A 130 4.26 3.18 -26.10
CA ILE A 130 3.75 1.92 -26.67
C ILE A 130 4.83 0.86 -26.91
N ASN A 131 6.11 1.24 -26.89
CA ASN A 131 7.27 0.36 -27.04
C ASN A 131 8.00 0.15 -25.69
N ASN A 132 7.33 0.47 -24.58
CA ASN A 132 7.85 0.39 -23.22
C ASN A 132 9.16 1.21 -23.04
N GLN A 133 9.28 2.36 -23.73
CA GLN A 133 10.36 3.32 -23.56
C GLN A 133 9.90 4.50 -22.68
N PRO A 134 10.76 5.04 -21.80
CA PRO A 134 10.43 6.23 -21.00
C PRO A 134 9.94 7.40 -21.86
N ILE A 135 8.85 8.05 -21.44
CA ILE A 135 8.40 9.32 -22.03
C ILE A 135 9.03 10.47 -21.25
N ASP A 136 9.84 11.27 -21.92
CA ASP A 136 10.50 12.42 -21.32
C ASP A 136 9.63 13.69 -21.38
N ASP A 137 9.66 14.46 -20.29
CA ASP A 137 9.22 15.84 -20.21
C ASP A 137 10.39 16.77 -20.55
N ASP A 138 10.42 17.25 -21.79
CA ASP A 138 11.38 18.22 -22.30
C ASP A 138 10.82 19.65 -22.36
N SER A 139 9.65 19.90 -21.75
CA SER A 139 8.98 21.20 -21.76
C SER A 139 9.79 22.31 -21.08
N VAL A 140 10.75 21.93 -20.23
CA VAL A 140 11.80 22.80 -19.69
C VAL A 140 13.16 22.20 -20.12
N PRO A 141 13.78 22.65 -21.23
CA PRO A 141 14.92 21.96 -21.84
C PRO A 141 16.12 21.72 -20.91
N ALA A 142 16.37 22.63 -19.96
CA ALA A 142 17.47 22.52 -19.00
C ALA A 142 17.18 21.55 -17.83
N GLN A 143 15.95 21.04 -17.73
CA GLN A 143 15.47 20.19 -16.62
C GLN A 143 14.74 18.95 -17.17
N ARG A 144 15.18 18.41 -18.31
CA ARG A 144 14.61 17.18 -18.89
C ARG A 144 14.58 16.07 -17.83
N ARG A 145 13.41 15.47 -17.65
CA ARG A 145 13.20 14.28 -16.81
C ARG A 145 12.11 13.41 -17.42
N GLN A 146 11.99 12.16 -16.99
CA GLN A 146 10.83 11.36 -17.33
C GLN A 146 9.55 12.02 -16.77
N PHE A 147 8.46 11.97 -17.53
CA PHE A 147 7.13 12.21 -16.98
C PHE A 147 6.86 11.19 -15.87
N PHE A 148 6.18 11.63 -14.81
CA PHE A 148 5.65 10.74 -13.78
C PHE A 148 4.29 11.24 -13.30
N SER A 149 3.45 10.32 -12.86
CA SER A 149 2.08 10.62 -12.45
C SER A 149 2.06 11.33 -11.10
N ASP A 150 1.17 12.31 -10.94
CA ASP A 150 0.83 12.95 -9.67
C ASP A 150 -0.46 12.37 -9.05
N SER A 151 -1.01 11.31 -9.66
CA SER A 151 -2.31 10.73 -9.33
C SER A 151 -2.22 9.20 -9.15
N PRO A 152 -1.58 8.70 -8.08
CA PRO A 152 -1.70 7.30 -7.71
C PRO A 152 -3.14 6.98 -7.31
N ASP A 153 -3.67 5.86 -7.81
CA ASP A 153 -5.06 5.47 -7.56
C ASP A 153 -5.15 3.98 -7.13
N GLY A 154 -6.01 3.20 -7.79
CA GLY A 154 -6.30 1.80 -7.51
C GLY A 154 -5.07 0.99 -7.10
N THR A 155 -5.11 0.48 -5.87
CA THR A 155 -4.02 -0.30 -5.28
C THR A 155 -4.54 -1.60 -4.68
N SER A 156 -3.79 -2.68 -4.87
CA SER A 156 -4.07 -3.97 -4.21
C SER A 156 -2.83 -4.50 -3.54
N LEU A 157 -2.97 -5.03 -2.32
CA LEU A 157 -1.91 -5.74 -1.61
C LEU A 157 -2.12 -7.25 -1.77
N LEU A 158 -1.11 -7.97 -2.23
CA LEU A 158 -1.19 -9.38 -2.59
C LEU A 158 -0.14 -10.18 -1.81
N LYS A 159 -0.56 -11.35 -1.35
CA LYS A 159 0.34 -12.37 -0.81
C LYS A 159 0.39 -13.53 -1.79
N ILE A 160 1.59 -13.95 -2.18
CA ILE A 160 1.79 -15.16 -2.98
C ILE A 160 2.52 -16.16 -2.09
N ASP A 161 1.88 -17.29 -1.81
CA ASP A 161 2.46 -18.30 -0.92
C ASP A 161 3.74 -18.90 -1.49
N GLY A 162 4.78 -18.96 -0.66
CA GLY A 162 6.08 -19.48 -1.06
C GLY A 162 6.91 -18.53 -1.95
N ALA A 163 6.43 -17.33 -2.26
CA ALA A 163 7.21 -16.37 -3.03
C ALA A 163 8.52 -16.00 -2.32
N LYS A 164 9.62 -16.02 -3.08
CA LYS A 164 10.95 -15.62 -2.62
C LYS A 164 11.55 -14.67 -3.64
N VAL A 165 11.84 -13.45 -3.21
CA VAL A 165 12.48 -12.42 -4.04
C VAL A 165 13.78 -11.99 -3.37
N ALA A 166 14.83 -11.81 -4.16
CA ALA A 166 16.11 -11.33 -3.67
C ALA A 166 15.94 -9.96 -2.97
N GLY A 167 16.62 -9.77 -1.83
CA GLY A 167 16.54 -8.55 -1.03
C GLY A 167 15.46 -8.56 0.06
N VAL A 168 14.47 -9.45 -0.01
CA VAL A 168 13.47 -9.63 1.07
C VAL A 168 14.06 -10.47 2.20
N LYS A 169 13.95 -9.98 3.45
CA LYS A 169 14.43 -10.68 4.66
C LYS A 169 13.31 -11.37 5.44
N GLY A 170 12.12 -10.76 5.42
CA GLY A 170 10.90 -11.24 6.08
C GLY A 170 9.96 -11.97 5.12
N ASN A 171 8.67 -11.67 5.22
CA ASN A 171 7.68 -12.22 4.29
C ASN A 171 7.64 -11.38 3.02
N THR A 172 7.69 -12.05 1.85
CA THR A 172 7.49 -11.37 0.57
C THR A 172 6.01 -11.02 0.40
N VAL A 173 5.73 -9.74 0.21
CA VAL A 173 4.39 -9.21 -0.09
C VAL A 173 4.50 -8.36 -1.36
N PHE A 174 3.46 -8.35 -2.19
CA PHE A 174 3.41 -7.51 -3.38
C PHE A 174 2.33 -6.46 -3.24
N ALA A 175 2.52 -5.32 -3.88
CA ALA A 175 1.43 -4.39 -4.15
C ALA A 175 1.38 -4.10 -5.65
N VAL A 176 0.19 -4.07 -6.24
CA VAL A 176 0.00 -3.51 -7.58
C VAL A 176 -0.60 -2.13 -7.39
N VAL A 177 0.03 -1.12 -7.98
CA VAL A 177 -0.38 0.29 -7.90
C VAL A 177 -0.53 0.80 -9.32
N GLN A 178 -1.68 1.40 -9.63
CA GLN A 178 -1.93 2.08 -10.89
C GLN A 178 -1.94 3.60 -10.72
N PHE A 179 -1.72 4.30 -11.82
CA PHE A 179 -1.51 5.74 -11.83
C PHE A 179 -2.40 6.37 -12.91
N GLU A 180 -3.30 7.25 -12.49
CA GLU A 180 -4.41 7.73 -13.31
C GLU A 180 -3.89 8.68 -14.41
N TYR A 181 -3.26 9.79 -14.04
CA TYR A 181 -2.77 10.81 -14.98
C TYR A 181 -1.61 11.65 -14.40
N THR A 182 -1.06 12.52 -15.25
CA THR A 182 -0.25 13.66 -14.85
C THR A 182 -1.07 14.92 -15.11
N THR A 183 -1.24 15.78 -14.10
CA THR A 183 -2.01 17.01 -14.28
C THR A 183 -1.30 17.98 -15.23
N ARG A 184 0.03 18.15 -15.08
CA ARG A 184 0.81 19.14 -15.83
C ARG A 184 2.22 18.67 -16.15
N SER A 185 2.74 19.18 -17.26
CA SER A 185 4.19 19.17 -17.56
C SER A 185 4.95 20.12 -16.63
N GLN A 186 6.28 20.03 -16.67
CA GLN A 186 7.18 20.91 -15.92
C GLN A 186 6.98 22.39 -16.25
N SER A 187 6.65 22.73 -17.49
CA SER A 187 6.32 24.10 -17.91
C SER A 187 4.92 24.56 -17.47
N GLY A 188 4.11 23.66 -16.89
CA GLY A 188 2.76 23.93 -16.42
C GLY A 188 1.66 23.71 -17.46
N SER A 189 1.99 23.21 -18.65
CA SER A 189 1.00 22.87 -19.67
C SER A 189 0.18 21.65 -19.24
N ASP A 190 -1.11 21.66 -19.55
CA ASP A 190 -2.06 20.59 -19.23
C ASP A 190 -1.67 19.25 -19.87
N MET A 191 -1.67 18.20 -19.06
CA MET A 191 -1.29 16.83 -19.45
C MET A 191 -2.37 15.79 -19.14
N TYR A 192 -3.52 16.22 -18.62
CA TYR A 192 -4.63 15.31 -18.34
C TYR A 192 -5.07 14.60 -19.63
N GLY A 193 -5.15 13.26 -19.59
CA GLY A 193 -5.53 12.45 -20.74
C GLY A 193 -4.56 12.51 -21.94
N ARG A 194 -3.28 12.87 -21.73
CA ARG A 194 -2.28 12.95 -22.83
C ARG A 194 -1.22 11.87 -22.81
N LEU A 195 -1.18 11.06 -21.75
CA LEU A 195 -0.16 10.04 -21.52
C LEU A 195 -0.83 8.71 -21.15
N PRO A 196 -0.27 7.55 -21.56
CA PRO A 196 -0.81 6.25 -21.19
C PRO A 196 -0.63 5.99 -19.69
N SER A 197 -1.62 5.42 -19.01
CA SER A 197 -1.57 5.20 -17.56
C SER A 197 -0.51 4.15 -17.18
N PRO A 198 0.42 4.49 -16.27
CA PRO A 198 1.37 3.53 -15.70
C PRO A 198 0.69 2.57 -14.73
N ILE A 199 1.23 1.35 -14.64
CA ILE A 199 0.93 0.40 -13.57
C ILE A 199 2.20 -0.30 -13.13
N ALA A 200 2.37 -0.50 -11.82
CA ALA A 200 3.59 -1.04 -11.27
C ALA A 200 3.34 -2.11 -10.21
N VAL A 201 4.28 -3.05 -10.13
CA VAL A 201 4.35 -4.04 -9.06
C VAL A 201 5.45 -3.65 -8.09
N LEU A 202 5.07 -3.43 -6.84
CA LEU A 202 5.97 -3.25 -5.72
C LEU A 202 6.25 -4.61 -5.08
N THR A 203 7.52 -4.92 -4.87
CA THR A 203 7.93 -5.99 -3.94
C THR A 203 8.25 -5.37 -2.59
N LEU A 204 7.59 -5.87 -1.55
CA LEU A 204 7.70 -5.39 -0.18
C LEU A 204 8.27 -6.49 0.72
N ASP A 205 9.18 -6.09 1.59
CA ASP A 205 9.63 -6.90 2.73
C ASP A 205 8.75 -6.60 3.93
N GLN A 206 7.94 -7.58 4.35
CA GLN A 206 7.19 -7.50 5.59
C GLN A 206 7.98 -8.10 6.75
N ASP A 207 8.34 -7.26 7.72
CA ASP A 207 8.91 -7.70 8.99
C ASP A 207 7.95 -8.68 9.70
N PRO A 208 8.34 -9.95 9.95
CA PRO A 208 7.49 -10.94 10.61
C PRO A 208 7.11 -10.56 12.04
N ALA A 209 7.96 -9.79 12.73
CA ALA A 209 7.73 -9.36 14.11
C ALA A 209 6.78 -8.15 14.16
N THR A 210 7.01 -7.14 13.34
CA THR A 210 6.29 -5.85 13.46
C THR A 210 5.18 -5.66 12.44
N GLY A 211 5.20 -6.41 11.33
CA GLY A 211 4.33 -6.21 10.18
C GLY A 211 4.71 -5.01 9.31
N LYS A 212 5.79 -4.28 9.63
CA LYS A 212 6.26 -3.15 8.83
C LYS A 212 6.59 -3.61 7.41
N LEU A 213 6.06 -2.89 6.42
CA LEU A 213 6.36 -3.07 5.01
C LEU A 213 7.48 -2.11 4.60
N THR A 214 8.46 -2.62 3.87
CA THR A 214 9.55 -1.82 3.30
C THR A 214 9.68 -2.13 1.81
N LEU A 215 9.79 -1.11 0.96
CA LEU A 215 10.00 -1.29 -0.47
C LEU A 215 11.35 -1.96 -0.73
N VAL A 216 11.35 -3.04 -1.50
CA VAL A 216 12.56 -3.74 -1.98
C VAL A 216 12.77 -3.50 -3.46
N LYS A 217 11.70 -3.52 -4.24
CA LYS A 217 11.75 -3.38 -5.70
C LYS A 217 10.49 -2.69 -6.21
N TYR A 218 10.67 -1.80 -7.17
CA TYR A 218 9.63 -1.25 -8.03
C TYR A 218 9.79 -1.84 -9.44
N HIS A 219 8.69 -2.31 -10.03
CA HIS A 219 8.69 -2.85 -11.38
C HIS A 219 7.56 -2.23 -12.19
N ASN A 220 7.91 -1.45 -13.23
CA ASN A 220 6.93 -1.03 -14.22
C ASN A 220 6.40 -2.26 -14.98
N VAL A 221 5.09 -2.37 -15.12
CA VAL A 221 4.47 -3.40 -15.94
C VAL A 221 4.50 -2.95 -17.40
N ASP A 222 5.03 -3.81 -18.26
CA ASP A 222 5.00 -3.59 -19.71
C ASP A 222 3.57 -3.78 -20.24
N THR A 223 2.95 -2.68 -20.66
CA THR A 223 1.60 -2.65 -21.22
C THR A 223 1.58 -2.63 -22.75
N SER A 224 2.74 -2.72 -23.42
CA SER A 224 2.83 -2.80 -24.88
C SER A 224 1.95 -3.90 -25.48
N PRO A 225 1.85 -5.12 -24.91
CA PRO A 225 0.94 -6.15 -25.44
C PRO A 225 -0.55 -5.79 -25.37
N ALA A 226 -0.94 -4.84 -24.51
CA ALA A 226 -2.30 -4.34 -24.37
C ALA A 226 -2.53 -3.02 -25.12
N ASN A 227 -1.51 -2.50 -25.81
CA ASN A 227 -1.48 -1.18 -26.45
C ASN A 227 -1.58 0.00 -25.47
N GLY A 228 -1.03 -0.15 -24.26
CA GLY A 228 -1.13 0.85 -23.20
C GLY A 228 -2.42 0.70 -22.38
N LEU A 229 -2.55 1.55 -21.36
CA LEU A 229 -3.74 1.67 -20.52
C LEU A 229 -4.22 3.13 -20.52
N TRP A 230 -5.49 3.34 -20.25
CA TRP A 230 -6.12 4.65 -20.25
C TRP A 230 -6.75 5.00 -18.91
N ILE A 231 -6.30 6.09 -18.29
CA ILE A 231 -6.85 6.72 -17.08
C ILE A 231 -7.32 5.66 -16.07
N THR A 232 -6.38 4.86 -15.58
CA THR A 232 -6.68 3.78 -14.64
C THR A 232 -7.04 4.37 -13.28
N CYS A 233 -8.28 4.17 -12.81
CA CYS A 233 -8.83 4.79 -11.61
C CYS A 233 -9.04 3.76 -10.48
N GLY A 234 -10.24 3.20 -10.33
CA GLY A 234 -10.54 2.22 -9.29
C GLY A 234 -9.83 0.88 -9.48
N ALA A 235 -9.65 0.15 -8.38
CA ALA A 235 -9.20 -1.23 -8.42
C ALA A 235 -9.83 -2.10 -7.33
N SER A 236 -9.83 -3.41 -7.58
CA SER A 236 -10.22 -4.42 -6.59
C SER A 236 -9.31 -5.64 -6.66
N LEU A 237 -9.18 -6.34 -5.53
CA LEU A 237 -8.51 -7.63 -5.47
C LEU A 237 -9.55 -8.74 -5.58
N SER A 238 -9.43 -9.57 -6.61
CA SER A 238 -10.32 -10.72 -6.79
C SER A 238 -10.07 -11.82 -5.74
N PRO A 239 -11.05 -12.71 -5.47
CA PRO A 239 -10.88 -13.84 -4.56
C PRO A 239 -9.77 -14.83 -4.94
N TRP A 240 -9.35 -14.85 -6.22
CA TRP A 240 -8.22 -15.64 -6.72
C TRP A 240 -6.93 -14.82 -6.82
N ASN A 241 -6.82 -13.75 -6.02
CA ASN A 241 -5.59 -12.98 -5.78
C ASN A 241 -5.02 -12.33 -7.05
N THR A 242 -5.90 -11.73 -7.86
CA THR A 242 -5.54 -10.92 -9.05
C THR A 242 -6.05 -9.50 -8.89
N HIS A 243 -5.20 -8.52 -9.19
CA HIS A 243 -5.57 -7.10 -9.24
C HIS A 243 -6.44 -6.85 -10.48
N LEU A 244 -7.62 -6.28 -10.25
CA LEU A 244 -8.54 -5.85 -11.29
C LEU A 244 -8.57 -4.33 -11.31
N SER A 245 -8.12 -3.74 -12.42
CA SER A 245 -8.09 -2.30 -12.68
C SER A 245 -9.32 -1.89 -13.51
N SER A 246 -9.75 -0.64 -13.38
CA SER A 246 -10.74 -0.02 -14.27
C SER A 246 -10.16 1.20 -14.97
N GLU A 247 -10.39 1.30 -16.28
CA GLU A 247 -10.16 2.51 -17.07
C GLU A 247 -11.39 3.43 -16.96
N GLU A 248 -11.19 4.70 -16.64
CA GLU A 248 -12.25 5.71 -16.50
C GLU A 248 -12.13 6.77 -17.61
N TYR A 249 -13.21 7.51 -17.87
CA TYR A 249 -13.26 8.64 -18.81
C TYR A 249 -12.70 8.30 -20.19
N GLU A 250 -13.43 7.49 -20.95
CA GLU A 250 -12.98 6.95 -22.22
C GLU A 250 -12.41 8.05 -23.14
N PRO A 251 -11.33 7.76 -23.89
CA PRO A 251 -10.81 8.72 -24.85
C PRO A 251 -11.89 8.99 -25.88
N ASP A 252 -12.24 10.26 -26.09
CA ASP A 252 -13.19 10.63 -27.11
C ASP A 252 -12.60 10.34 -28.51
N ALA A 253 -13.09 9.24 -29.10
CA ALA A 253 -12.64 8.76 -30.40
C ALA A 253 -12.82 9.80 -31.53
N PHE A 254 -13.77 10.73 -31.40
CA PHE A 254 -14.02 11.76 -32.39
C PHE A 254 -12.98 12.88 -32.34
N THR A 255 -12.51 13.27 -31.14
CA THR A 255 -11.43 14.25 -31.00
C THR A 255 -10.06 13.67 -31.33
N ALA A 256 -9.79 12.41 -30.95
CA ALA A 256 -8.54 11.71 -31.26
C ALA A 256 -8.28 11.56 -32.77
N SER A 257 -9.34 11.38 -33.58
CA SER A 257 -9.23 11.27 -35.05
C SER A 257 -8.86 12.57 -35.78
N SER A 258 -8.92 13.70 -35.07
CA SER A 258 -8.73 15.06 -35.62
C SER A 258 -7.44 15.76 -35.16
N SER A 259 -6.60 15.04 -34.41
CA SER A 259 -5.35 15.53 -33.77
C SER A 259 -4.11 15.12 -34.54
#